data_AF-A0A2Z4HH20-F1
#
_entry.id   AF-A0A2Z4HH20-F1
#
_cell.length_a   1.000
_cell.length_b   1.000
_cell.length_c   1.000
_cell.angle_alpha   90.00
_cell.angle_beta   90.00
_cell.angle_gamma   90.00
#
_symmetry.space_group_name_H-M   'P 1'
#
loop_
_entity.id
_entity.type
_entity.pdbx_description
1 polymer ?
#
loop_
_entity_poly.entity_id
_entity_poly.type
_entity_poly.pdbx_seq_one_letter_code
_entity_poly.pdbx_strand_id
1 'polypeptide(L)'
;MSILKKPDLNDPELRAKLAKGMGHNYYGEPAWPNDLLYIFPVVILGSIACVGGLAVLDPALIGEPADPFSTPLEILPEWYFFPVFQILRVVPSKLLGVVAMASVPLGLIAIPFIENVNKFQNPFRRPVSSVVFLFGTAVTIWLGMGATYPIDKSLSLGLF
;
A
#
# COMPACT_ATOMS: atom_id res chain seq x y z
N MET A 1 -32.39 4.70 -10.03
CA MET A 1 -32.60 3.59 -9.08
C MET A 1 -31.92 2.37 -9.71
N SER A 2 -30.89 1.80 -9.07
CA SER A 2 -30.12 0.69 -9.66
C SER A 2 -30.92 -0.62 -9.64
N ILE A 3 -30.65 -1.52 -10.59
CA ILE A 3 -31.23 -2.86 -10.63
C ILE A 3 -30.47 -3.71 -9.61
N LEU A 4 -31.08 -3.97 -8.45
CA LEU A 4 -30.46 -4.74 -7.38
C LEU A 4 -31.15 -6.08 -7.20
N LYS A 5 -30.37 -7.17 -7.31
CA LYS A 5 -30.80 -8.52 -6.94
C LYS A 5 -30.64 -8.73 -5.44
N LYS A 6 -31.71 -9.14 -4.75
CA LYS A 6 -31.66 -9.53 -3.33
C LYS A 6 -31.02 -10.92 -3.17
N PRO A 7 -30.35 -11.22 -2.05
CA PRO A 7 -29.86 -12.57 -1.77
C PRO A 7 -31.02 -13.56 -1.62
N ASP A 8 -30.92 -14.73 -2.26
CA ASP A 8 -31.90 -15.80 -2.13
C ASP A 8 -31.59 -16.68 -0.91
N LEU A 9 -32.19 -16.36 0.22
CA LEU A 9 -31.97 -17.09 1.47
C LEU A 9 -32.72 -18.43 1.53
N ASN A 10 -33.50 -18.79 0.50
CA ASN A 10 -34.10 -20.12 0.41
C ASN A 10 -33.14 -21.15 -0.18
N ASP A 11 -32.10 -20.71 -0.91
CA ASP A 11 -31.07 -21.59 -1.46
C ASP A 11 -30.12 -22.11 -0.35
N PRO A 12 -30.14 -23.43 -0.05
CA PRO A 12 -29.26 -24.01 0.96
C PRO A 12 -27.77 -23.92 0.57
N GLU A 13 -27.44 -23.91 -0.73
CA GLU A 13 -26.05 -23.81 -1.18
C GLU A 13 -25.48 -22.42 -0.91
N LEU A 14 -26.24 -21.36 -1.24
CA LEU A 14 -25.86 -19.98 -0.91
C LEU A 14 -25.69 -19.79 0.60
N ARG A 15 -26.61 -20.32 1.42
CA ARG A 15 -26.48 -20.26 2.89
C ARG A 15 -25.21 -20.95 3.39
N ALA A 16 -24.87 -22.11 2.84
CA ALA A 16 -23.66 -22.84 3.21
C ALA A 16 -22.38 -22.07 2.84
N LYS A 17 -22.37 -21.34 1.72
CA LYS A 17 -21.27 -20.45 1.33
C LYS A 17 -21.16 -19.22 2.24
N LEU A 18 -22.27 -18.57 2.54
CA LEU A 18 -22.31 -17.38 3.42
C LEU A 18 -21.84 -17.71 4.84
N ALA A 19 -22.19 -18.89 5.37
CA ALA A 19 -21.71 -19.35 6.68
C ALA A 19 -20.16 -19.46 6.75
N LYS A 20 -19.49 -19.63 5.61
CA LYS A 20 -18.04 -19.68 5.48
C LYS A 20 -17.42 -18.34 5.06
N GLY A 21 -18.21 -17.25 4.99
CA GLY A 21 -17.75 -15.94 4.53
C GLY A 21 -17.55 -15.85 3.01
N MET A 22 -18.16 -16.74 2.23
CA MET A 22 -18.08 -16.78 0.76
C MET A 22 -19.46 -16.51 0.13
N GLY A 23 -19.50 -16.33 -1.20
CA GLY A 23 -20.78 -16.21 -1.94
C GLY A 23 -21.41 -14.81 -1.89
N HIS A 24 -20.67 -13.80 -1.42
CA HIS A 24 -21.12 -12.40 -1.41
C HIS A 24 -21.29 -11.76 -2.81
N ASN A 25 -20.92 -12.49 -3.87
CA ASN A 25 -21.08 -12.12 -5.28
C ASN A 25 -22.42 -12.58 -5.92
N TYR A 26 -23.30 -13.26 -5.17
CA TYR A 26 -24.57 -13.81 -5.71
C TYR A 26 -25.75 -12.82 -5.71
N TYR A 27 -25.56 -11.64 -5.10
CA TYR A 27 -26.55 -10.59 -4.92
C TYR A 27 -25.92 -9.22 -5.16
N GLY A 28 -26.76 -8.18 -5.28
CA GLY A 28 -26.32 -6.82 -5.59
C GLY A 28 -26.56 -6.47 -7.05
N GLU A 29 -25.69 -5.61 -7.58
CA GLU A 29 -25.73 -5.19 -8.98
C GLU A 29 -25.11 -6.26 -9.89
N PRO A 30 -25.70 -6.55 -11.07
CA PRO A 30 -25.09 -7.46 -12.03
C PRO A 30 -23.73 -6.93 -12.52
N ALA A 31 -22.67 -7.72 -12.31
CA ALA A 31 -21.33 -7.32 -12.76
C ALA A 31 -21.26 -7.07 -14.28
N TRP A 32 -21.96 -7.90 -15.08
CA TRP A 32 -22.13 -7.69 -16.51
C TRP A 32 -23.56 -7.21 -16.83
N PRO A 33 -23.74 -6.19 -17.69
CA PRO A 33 -22.70 -5.33 -18.29
C PRO A 33 -22.31 -4.14 -17.40
N ASN A 34 -23.06 -3.89 -16.31
CA ASN A 34 -23.05 -2.60 -15.61
C ASN A 34 -21.66 -2.16 -15.15
N ASP A 35 -20.96 -3.00 -14.38
CA ASP A 35 -19.62 -2.67 -13.90
C ASP A 35 -18.55 -3.00 -14.94
N LEU A 36 -18.57 -4.22 -15.46
CA LEU A 36 -17.49 -4.76 -16.29
C LEU A 36 -17.39 -4.10 -17.67
N LEU A 37 -18.52 -3.77 -18.30
CA LEU A 37 -18.51 -3.18 -19.64
C LEU A 37 -18.56 -1.65 -19.60
N TYR A 38 -19.25 -1.05 -18.63
CA TYR A 38 -19.42 0.41 -18.60
C TYR A 38 -18.46 1.10 -17.65
N ILE A 39 -18.29 0.62 -16.41
CA ILE A 39 -17.45 1.30 -15.42
C ILE A 39 -15.97 1.00 -15.63
N PHE A 40 -15.61 -0.26 -15.91
CA PHE A 40 -14.20 -0.66 -16.03
C PHE A 40 -13.46 0.13 -17.12
N PRO A 41 -13.99 0.29 -18.35
CA PRO A 41 -13.30 1.10 -19.37
C PRO A 41 -13.14 2.57 -18.97
N VAL A 42 -14.10 3.15 -18.23
CA VAL A 42 -13.97 4.53 -17.72
C VAL A 42 -12.80 4.65 -16.76
N VAL A 43 -12.64 3.70 -15.84
CA VAL A 43 -11.51 3.67 -14.89
C VAL A 43 -10.19 3.44 -15.62
N ILE A 44 -10.16 2.52 -16.59
CA ILE A 44 -8.96 2.19 -17.38
C ILE A 44 -8.53 3.41 -18.19
N LEU A 45 -9.44 4.00 -18.99
CA LEU A 45 -9.14 5.15 -19.83
C LEU A 45 -8.79 6.38 -18.99
N GLY A 46 -9.48 6.60 -17.87
CA GLY A 46 -9.13 7.67 -16.92
C GLY A 46 -7.71 7.50 -16.37
N SER A 47 -7.34 6.29 -15.95
CA SER A 47 -5.99 6.00 -15.44
C SER A 47 -4.92 6.21 -16.52
N ILE A 48 -5.16 5.72 -17.75
CA ILE A 48 -4.27 5.91 -18.90
C ILE A 48 -4.14 7.39 -19.25
N ALA A 49 -5.25 8.14 -19.26
CA ALA A 49 -5.24 9.56 -19.55
C ALA A 49 -4.44 10.35 -18.51
N CYS A 50 -4.56 10.03 -17.21
CA CYS A 50 -3.77 10.66 -16.16
C CYS A 50 -2.27 10.36 -16.32
N VAL A 51 -1.90 9.09 -16.52
CA VAL A 51 -0.48 8.70 -16.70
C VAL A 51 0.11 9.30 -17.97
N GLY A 52 -0.62 9.25 -19.09
CA GLY A 52 -0.20 9.86 -20.35
C GLY A 52 -0.10 11.38 -20.25
N GLY A 53 -1.05 12.02 -19.56
CA GLY A 53 -1.01 13.46 -19.29
C GLY A 53 0.22 13.87 -18.48
N LEU A 54 0.53 13.15 -17.39
CA LEU A 54 1.73 13.39 -16.59
C LEU A 54 3.01 13.18 -17.40
N ALA A 55 3.09 12.11 -18.21
CA ALA A 55 4.26 11.82 -19.03
C ALA A 55 4.53 12.89 -20.11
N VAL A 56 3.48 13.55 -20.62
CA VAL A 56 3.59 14.66 -21.59
C VAL A 56 3.95 15.97 -20.89
N LEU A 57 3.35 16.25 -19.73
CA LEU A 57 3.55 17.50 -19.00
C LEU A 57 4.87 17.57 -18.24
N ASP A 58 5.40 16.42 -17.80
CA ASP A 58 6.66 16.29 -17.07
C ASP A 58 7.47 15.08 -17.61
N PRO A 59 8.15 15.24 -18.75
CA PRO A 59 8.89 14.15 -19.38
C PRO A 59 10.10 13.75 -18.52
N ALA A 60 10.40 12.45 -18.51
CA ALA A 60 11.52 11.91 -17.74
C ALA A 60 12.87 12.52 -18.17
N LEU A 61 13.68 12.91 -17.17
CA LEU A 61 15.01 13.47 -17.37
C LEU A 61 16.02 12.37 -17.71
N ILE A 62 16.93 12.66 -18.63
CA ILE A 62 18.09 11.82 -18.93
C ILE A 62 19.27 12.36 -18.12
N GLY A 63 19.80 11.52 -17.22
CA GLY A 63 20.97 11.85 -16.42
C GLY A 63 22.29 11.74 -17.19
N GLU A 64 23.39 12.03 -16.50
CA GLU A 64 24.74 11.88 -17.03
C GLU A 64 25.12 10.38 -17.15
N PRO A 65 26.03 10.01 -18.06
CA PRO A 65 26.59 8.66 -18.12
C PRO A 65 27.27 8.28 -16.79
N ALA A 66 27.19 7.01 -16.40
CA ALA A 66 27.77 6.54 -15.15
C ALA A 66 29.31 6.63 -15.17
N ASP A 67 29.89 7.25 -14.13
CA ASP A 67 31.32 7.30 -13.87
C ASP A 67 31.63 6.67 -12.50
N PRO A 68 32.31 5.51 -12.44
CA PRO A 68 32.68 4.86 -11.18
C PRO A 68 33.61 5.69 -10.28
N PHE A 69 34.30 6.70 -10.82
CA PHE A 69 35.24 7.53 -10.06
C PHE A 69 34.64 8.86 -9.59
N SER A 70 33.39 9.16 -9.96
CA SER A 70 32.68 10.38 -9.58
C SER A 70 31.37 10.03 -8.87
N THR A 71 31.31 10.31 -7.57
CA THR A 71 30.10 10.07 -6.77
C THR A 71 29.26 11.35 -6.71
N PRO A 72 27.96 11.32 -7.08
CA PRO A 72 27.10 12.49 -7.00
C PRO A 72 26.86 12.90 -5.54
N LEU A 73 26.55 14.18 -5.33
CA LEU A 73 26.32 14.75 -3.99
C LEU A 73 25.09 14.13 -3.30
N GLU A 74 24.05 13.82 -4.07
CA GLU A 74 22.80 13.23 -3.58
C GLU A 74 22.59 11.86 -4.22
N ILE A 75 22.44 10.83 -3.38
CA ILE A 75 22.15 9.45 -3.79
C ILE A 75 20.88 9.02 -3.10
N LEU A 76 19.80 8.93 -3.86
CA LEU A 76 18.49 8.49 -3.39
C LEU A 76 17.96 7.37 -4.31
N PRO A 77 17.32 6.34 -3.74
CA PRO A 77 16.61 5.34 -4.53
C PRO A 77 15.24 5.90 -4.97
N GLU A 78 14.38 5.05 -5.50
CA GLU A 78 12.99 5.43 -5.76
C GLU A 78 12.19 5.66 -4.46
N TRP A 79 11.14 6.47 -4.54
CA TRP A 79 10.40 7.01 -3.39
C TRP A 79 9.83 5.94 -2.45
N TYR A 80 9.39 4.79 -2.98
CA TYR A 80 8.86 3.69 -2.17
C TYR A 80 9.94 2.94 -1.37
N PHE A 81 11.23 3.14 -1.71
CA PHE A 81 12.35 2.63 -0.93
C PHE A 81 12.84 3.61 0.14
N PHE A 82 12.36 4.85 0.18
CA PHE A 82 12.82 5.85 1.16
C PHE A 82 12.74 5.38 2.62
N PRO A 83 11.64 4.74 3.10
CA PRO A 83 11.60 4.28 4.49
C PRO A 83 12.67 3.24 4.81
N VAL A 84 12.93 2.31 3.87
CA VAL A 84 13.94 1.26 4.02
C VAL A 84 15.35 1.86 3.93
N PHE A 85 15.57 2.78 2.99
CA PHE A 85 16.83 3.50 2.85
C PHE A 85 17.18 4.29 4.12
N GLN A 86 16.21 4.94 4.73
CA GLN A 86 16.38 5.63 6.02
C GLN A 86 16.80 4.67 7.13
N ILE A 87 16.19 3.48 7.21
CA ILE A 87 16.59 2.43 8.17
C ILE A 87 18.05 2.00 7.92
N LEU A 88 18.42 1.75 6.66
CA LEU A 88 19.75 1.26 6.29
C LEU A 88 20.88 2.25 6.62
N ARG A 89 20.62 3.56 6.52
CA ARG A 89 21.64 4.58 6.80
C ARG A 89 21.70 5.05 8.26
N VAL A 90 20.61 4.92 9.02
CA VAL A 90 20.55 5.35 10.43
C VAL A 90 20.96 4.24 11.40
N VAL A 91 20.67 2.98 11.08
CA VAL A 91 21.01 1.86 11.98
C VAL A 91 22.53 1.57 11.91
N PRO A 92 23.28 1.66 13.03
CA PRO A 92 24.73 1.52 13.00
C PRO A 92 25.20 0.09 12.69
N SER A 93 24.42 -0.93 13.07
CA SER A 93 24.72 -2.33 12.77
C SER A 93 24.16 -2.72 11.41
N LYS A 94 25.04 -3.07 10.47
CA LYS A 94 24.66 -3.54 9.13
C LYS A 94 23.72 -4.74 9.19
N LEU A 95 23.98 -5.70 10.08
CA LEU A 95 23.14 -6.88 10.25
C LEU A 95 21.73 -6.50 10.73
N LEU A 96 21.63 -5.60 11.70
CA LEU A 96 20.33 -5.16 12.23
C LEU A 96 19.52 -4.41 11.15
N GLY A 97 20.19 -3.57 10.34
CA GLY A 97 19.55 -2.90 9.21
C GLY A 97 18.97 -3.87 8.18
N VAL A 98 19.74 -4.92 7.81
CA VAL A 98 19.27 -5.96 6.88
C VAL A 98 18.11 -6.76 7.47
N VAL A 99 18.18 -7.13 8.74
CA VAL A 99 17.07 -7.84 9.43
C VAL A 99 15.82 -6.96 9.48
N ALA A 100 15.96 -5.67 9.79
CA ALA A 100 14.83 -4.73 9.80
C ALA A 100 14.18 -4.59 8.40
N MET A 101 14.98 -4.49 7.34
CA MET A 101 14.48 -4.49 5.96
C MET A 101 13.70 -5.77 5.63
N ALA A 102 14.27 -6.94 5.93
CA ALA A 102 13.61 -8.22 5.67
C ALA A 102 12.34 -8.42 6.52
N SER A 103 12.27 -7.78 7.70
CA SER A 103 11.11 -7.88 8.59
C SER A 103 9.85 -7.25 8.03
N VAL A 104 9.95 -6.27 7.11
CA VAL A 104 8.78 -5.60 6.52
C VAL A 104 7.87 -6.60 5.76
N PRO A 105 8.33 -7.30 4.70
CA PRO A 105 7.48 -8.27 4.01
C PRO A 105 7.11 -9.47 4.89
N LEU A 106 8.01 -9.95 5.76
CA LEU A 106 7.73 -11.08 6.66
C LEU A 106 6.64 -10.73 7.68
N GLY A 107 6.68 -9.52 8.23
CA GLY A 107 5.66 -9.00 9.14
C GLY A 107 4.31 -8.86 8.46
N LEU A 108 4.28 -8.33 7.23
CA LEU A 108 3.04 -8.21 6.45
C LEU A 108 2.41 -9.58 6.15
N ILE A 109 3.23 -10.60 5.82
CA ILE A 109 2.76 -11.98 5.61
C ILE A 109 2.14 -12.56 6.90
N ALA A 110 2.66 -12.20 8.07
CA ALA A 110 2.17 -12.70 9.35
C ALA A 110 0.82 -12.09 9.79
N ILE A 111 0.42 -10.93 9.25
CA ILE A 111 -0.80 -10.20 9.65
C ILE A 111 -2.06 -11.08 9.67
N PRO A 112 -2.46 -11.78 8.59
CA PRO A 112 -3.69 -12.58 8.60
C PRO A 112 -3.67 -13.71 9.64
N PHE A 113 -2.49 -14.21 10.02
CA PHE A 113 -2.35 -15.25 11.04
C PHE A 113 -2.43 -14.68 12.46
N ILE A 114 -1.86 -13.49 12.69
CA ILE A 114 -1.93 -12.76 13.97
C ILE A 114 -3.36 -12.27 14.22
N GLU A 115 -4.03 -11.74 13.21
CA GLU A 115 -5.32 -11.09 13.36
C GLU A 115 -6.53 -12.04 13.30
N ASN A 116 -6.31 -13.34 13.10
CA ASN A 116 -7.36 -14.37 13.05
C ASN A 116 -8.07 -14.62 14.40
N VAL A 117 -7.67 -13.91 15.45
CA VAL A 117 -8.32 -13.97 16.78
C VAL A 117 -9.76 -13.44 16.78
N ASN A 118 -10.13 -12.60 15.80
CA ASN A 118 -11.50 -12.07 15.66
C ASN A 118 -11.96 -12.09 14.21
N LYS A 119 -13.29 -12.12 14.00
CA LYS A 119 -13.92 -12.12 12.66
C LYS A 119 -14.42 -10.74 12.23
N PHE A 120 -14.17 -9.69 13.01
CA PHE A 120 -14.65 -8.35 12.69
C PHE A 120 -13.88 -7.80 11.51
N GLN A 121 -14.58 -7.17 10.55
CA GLN A 121 -13.97 -6.53 9.39
C GLN A 121 -13.96 -5.00 9.50
N ASN A 122 -14.90 -4.42 10.24
CA ASN A 122 -14.99 -2.97 10.42
C ASN A 122 -13.85 -2.47 11.33
N PRO A 123 -13.01 -1.49 10.90
CA PRO A 123 -11.92 -0.94 11.70
C PRO A 123 -12.34 -0.41 13.08
N PHE A 124 -13.54 0.18 13.18
CA PHE A 124 -14.07 0.68 14.45
C PHE A 124 -14.36 -0.43 15.47
N ARG A 125 -14.45 -1.70 15.03
CA ARG A 125 -14.58 -2.89 15.89
C ARG A 125 -13.25 -3.58 16.16
N ARG A 126 -12.15 -3.04 15.62
CA ARG A 126 -10.78 -3.57 15.75
C ARG A 126 -9.83 -2.43 16.18
N PRO A 127 -10.06 -1.80 17.33
CA PRO A 127 -9.36 -0.56 17.70
C PRO A 127 -7.84 -0.75 17.80
N VAL A 128 -7.38 -1.87 18.37
CA VAL A 128 -5.94 -2.16 18.51
C VAL A 128 -5.25 -2.27 17.14
N SER A 129 -5.78 -3.13 16.25
CA SER A 129 -5.25 -3.29 14.88
C SER A 129 -5.25 -1.96 14.11
N SER A 130 -6.33 -1.18 14.23
CA SER A 130 -6.44 0.11 13.55
C SER A 130 -5.40 1.12 14.04
N VAL A 131 -5.15 1.19 15.36
CA VAL A 131 -4.12 2.07 15.93
C VAL A 131 -2.72 1.62 15.52
N VAL A 132 -2.44 0.31 15.53
CA VAL A 132 -1.14 -0.24 15.09
C VAL A 132 -0.90 0.07 13.61
N PHE A 133 -1.92 -0.08 12.76
CA PHE A 133 -1.85 0.29 11.35
C PHE A 133 -1.53 1.78 11.19
N LEU A 134 -2.30 2.68 11.83
CA LEU A 134 -2.07 4.12 11.76
C LEU A 134 -0.69 4.52 12.26
N PHE A 135 -0.23 3.92 13.36
CA PHE A 135 1.11 4.14 13.88
C PHE A 135 2.18 3.67 12.88
N GLY A 136 2.05 2.47 12.31
CA GLY A 136 2.97 1.94 11.29
C GLY A 136 3.01 2.82 10.03
N THR A 137 1.84 3.31 9.59
CA THR A 137 1.76 4.28 8.48
C THR A 137 2.46 5.59 8.82
N ALA A 138 2.23 6.14 10.01
CA ALA A 138 2.88 7.38 10.46
C ALA A 138 4.41 7.22 10.53
N VAL A 139 4.91 6.10 11.07
CA VAL A 139 6.35 5.78 11.10
C VAL A 139 6.91 5.63 9.68
N THR A 140 6.18 4.95 8.78
CA THR A 140 6.62 4.78 7.39
C THR A 140 6.75 6.12 6.67
N ILE A 141 5.77 7.01 6.85
CA ILE A 141 5.81 8.37 6.30
C ILE A 141 6.93 9.19 6.95
N TRP A 142 7.11 9.08 8.26
CA TRP A 142 8.20 9.75 9.00
C TRP A 142 9.57 9.38 8.47
N LEU A 143 9.84 8.08 8.31
CA LEU A 143 11.10 7.58 7.75
C LEU A 143 11.27 7.96 6.28
N GLY A 144 10.17 7.92 5.51
CA GLY A 144 10.17 8.34 4.11
C GLY A 144 10.54 9.81 3.92
N MET A 145 10.00 10.70 4.77
CA MET A 145 10.40 12.12 4.79
C MET A 145 11.83 12.27 5.29
N GLY A 146 12.21 11.58 6.38
CA GLY A 146 13.54 11.65 6.95
C GLY A 146 14.65 11.26 5.98
N ALA A 147 14.36 10.39 4.99
CA ALA A 147 15.30 9.94 3.96
C ALA A 147 15.91 11.09 3.11
N THR A 148 15.15 12.17 2.89
CA THR A 148 15.61 13.32 2.09
C THR A 148 16.33 14.37 2.93
N TYR A 149 16.32 14.24 4.26
CA TYR A 149 17.02 15.14 5.17
C TYR A 149 18.47 14.68 5.42
N PRO A 150 19.37 15.62 5.80
CA PRO A 150 20.66 15.31 6.38
C PRO A 150 20.54 14.37 7.59
N ILE A 151 21.52 13.47 7.77
CA ILE A 151 21.43 12.38 8.75
C ILE A 151 21.24 12.87 10.20
N ASP A 152 21.85 14.00 10.54
CA ASP A 152 21.80 14.67 11.84
C ASP A 152 20.39 15.18 12.19
N LYS A 153 19.58 15.54 11.19
CA LYS A 153 18.20 16.04 11.38
C LYS A 153 17.14 15.06 10.91
N SER A 154 17.54 13.94 10.33
CA SER A 154 16.63 13.00 9.67
C SER A 154 15.58 12.38 10.60
N LEU A 155 15.87 12.29 11.91
CA LEU A 155 14.91 11.80 12.90
C LEU A 155 14.02 12.87 13.50
N SER A 156 14.44 14.14 13.53
CA SER A 156 13.61 15.24 14.02
C SER A 156 12.87 15.99 12.93
N LEU A 157 13.22 15.72 11.66
CA LEU A 157 12.72 16.45 10.49
C LEU A 157 12.93 17.97 10.58
N GLY A 158 13.90 18.39 11.39
CA GLY A 158 14.17 19.80 11.67
C GLY A 158 13.14 20.49 12.57
N LEU A 159 12.27 19.74 13.25
CA LEU A 159 11.20 20.29 14.10
C LEU A 159 11.56 20.39 15.59
N PHE A 160 12.41 19.51 16.10
CA PHE A 160 12.79 19.42 17.51
C PHE A 160 14.24 18.98 17.71
#